data_AF-A0A6D0EY71-F1
#
_entry.id   AF-A0A6D0EY71-F1
#
_cell.length_a   1.000
_cell.length_b   1.000
_cell.length_c   1.000
_cell.angle_alpha   90.00
_cell.angle_beta   90.00
_cell.angle_gamma   90.00
#
_symmetry.space_group_name_H-M   'P 1'
#
loop_
_entity.id
_entity.type
_entity.pdbx_description
1 polymer ?
#
loop_
_entity_poly.entity_id
_entity_poly.type
_entity_poly.pdbx_seq_one_letter_code
_entity_poly.pdbx_strand_id
1 'polypeptide(L)' 'DTLAFFFIAFWRSPDAFMAEHWMEIALVDYCFKVLISIVFFLPMYGVLLNMLLKRLADKSEINALQAS' A
#
# COMPACT_ATOMS: atom_id res chain seq x y z
N ASP A 1 -6.53 6.65 -9.12
CA ASP A 1 -5.66 7.72 -9.61
C ASP A 1 -4.90 7.26 -10.86
N THR A 2 -3.89 6.38 -10.76
CA THR A 2 -3.11 5.90 -11.92
C THR A 2 -3.96 5.41 -13.11
N LEU A 3 -4.88 4.46 -12.90
CA LEU A 3 -5.74 3.97 -14.00
C LEU A 3 -6.63 5.07 -14.60
N ALA A 4 -7.13 5.98 -13.76
CA ALA A 4 -7.95 7.12 -14.22
C ALA A 4 -7.10 8.15 -14.96
N PHE A 5 -5.85 8.38 -14.55
CA PHE A 5 -4.89 9.25 -15.23
C PHE A 5 -4.56 8.71 -16.62
N PHE A 6 -4.17 7.43 -16.73
CA PHE A 6 -3.90 6.80 -18.02
C PHE A 6 -5.15 6.69 -18.90
N PHE A 7 -6.31 6.41 -18.30
CA PHE A 7 -7.59 6.45 -19.00
C PHE A 7 -7.83 7.85 -19.58
N ILE A 8 -7.81 8.91 -18.78
CA ILE A 8 -8.11 10.26 -19.27
C ILE A 8 -7.04 10.78 -20.25
N ALA A 9 -5.77 10.44 -20.04
CA ALA A 9 -4.66 10.91 -20.87
C ALA A 9 -4.57 10.21 -22.24
N PHE A 10 -4.96 8.94 -22.32
CA PHE A 10 -4.73 8.12 -23.52
C PHE A 10 -6.02 7.56 -24.16
N TRP A 11 -7.16 7.57 -23.45
CA TRP A 11 -8.45 7.22 -24.03
C TRP A 11 -8.82 8.25 -25.09
N ARG A 12 -8.74 7.83 -26.37
CA ARG A 12 -8.90 8.67 -27.57
C ARG A 12 -7.73 9.64 -27.85
N SER A 13 -6.53 9.33 -27.36
CA SER A 13 -5.31 10.04 -27.79
C SER A 13 -5.06 9.82 -29.29
N PRO A 14 -4.53 10.83 -30.02
CA PRO A 14 -4.20 10.70 -31.45
C PRO A 14 -3.11 9.66 -31.75
N ASP A 15 -2.44 9.14 -30.74
CA ASP A 15 -1.39 8.12 -30.87
C ASP A 15 -2.00 6.72 -30.73
N ALA A 16 -2.17 6.02 -31.86
CA ALA A 16 -2.90 4.75 -31.94
C ALA A 16 -2.30 3.65 -31.04
N PHE A 17 -0.98 3.62 -30.89
CA PHE A 17 -0.30 2.65 -30.03
C PHE A 17 -0.64 2.86 -28.55
N MET A 18 -0.63 4.11 -28.10
CA MET A 18 -0.99 4.44 -26.72
C MET A 18 -2.47 4.24 -26.47
N ALA A 19 -3.35 4.61 -27.40
CA ALA A 19 -4.80 4.45 -27.25
C ALA A 19 -5.25 2.97 -27.19
N GLU A 20 -4.46 2.05 -27.74
CA GLU A 20 -4.72 0.61 -27.67
C GLU A 20 -4.07 -0.04 -26.44
N HIS A 21 -2.83 0.33 -26.09
CA HIS A 21 -2.05 -0.32 -25.02
C HIS A 21 -2.05 0.40 -23.65
N TRP A 22 -2.67 1.57 -23.52
CA TRP A 22 -2.65 2.32 -22.24
C TRP A 22 -3.16 1.50 -21.04
N MET A 23 -4.08 0.55 -21.26
CA MET A 23 -4.57 -0.35 -20.20
C MET A 23 -3.47 -1.26 -19.67
N GLU A 24 -2.68 -1.88 -20.55
CA GLU A 24 -1.56 -2.74 -20.15
C GLU A 24 -0.50 -1.95 -19.39
N ILE A 25 -0.15 -0.75 -19.89
CA ILE A 25 0.85 0.12 -19.26
C ILE A 25 0.39 0.53 -17.86
N ALA A 26 -0.86 0.95 -17.73
CA ALA A 26 -1.41 1.40 -16.46
C ALA A 26 -1.55 0.25 -15.45
N LEU A 27 -1.87 -0.96 -15.92
CA LEU A 27 -1.90 -2.17 -15.09
C LEU A 27 -0.51 -2.53 -14.56
N VAL A 28 0.51 -2.51 -15.43
CA VAL A 28 1.89 -2.82 -15.05
C VAL A 28 2.44 -1.82 -14.03
N ASP A 29 2.22 -0.51 -14.23
CA ASP A 29 2.60 0.53 -13.26
C ASP A 29 1.92 0.30 -11.90
N TYR A 30 0.61 0.05 -11.94
CA TYR A 30 -0.16 -0.22 -10.72
C TYR A 30 0.34 -1.47 -9.98
N CYS A 31 0.59 -2.57 -10.70
CA CYS A 31 1.12 -3.80 -10.12
C CYS A 31 2.50 -3.57 -9.47
N PHE A 32 3.41 -2.85 -10.14
CA PHE A 32 4.71 -2.51 -9.58
C PHE A 32 4.57 -1.66 -8.30
N LYS A 33 3.68 -0.67 -8.34
CA LYS A 33 3.43 0.23 -7.20
C LYS A 33 2.90 -0.54 -5.99
N VAL A 34 1.98 -1.46 -6.20
CA VAL A 34 1.44 -2.34 -5.15
C VAL A 34 2.50 -3.32 -4.65
N LEU A 35 3.25 -3.97 -5.54
CA LEU A 35 4.28 -4.94 -5.17
C LEU A 35 5.34 -4.29 -4.26
N ILE A 36 5.87 -3.14 -4.67
CA ILE A 36 6.82 -2.37 -3.87
C ILE A 36 6.18 -1.99 -2.53
N SER A 37 4.94 -1.51 -2.55
CA SER A 37 4.24 -1.15 -1.31
C SER A 37 4.08 -2.34 -0.37
N ILE A 38 3.77 -3.53 -0.87
CA ILE A 38 3.68 -4.73 -0.03
C ILE A 38 5.05 -5.08 0.56
N VAL A 39 6.09 -5.11 -0.26
CA VAL A 39 7.45 -5.46 0.18
C VAL A 39 7.96 -4.52 1.28
N PHE A 40 7.62 -3.23 1.24
CA PHE A 40 8.06 -2.25 2.24
C PHE A 40 7.09 -2.05 3.41
N PHE A 41 5.80 -1.91 3.14
CA PHE A 41 4.80 -1.60 4.18
C PHE A 41 4.37 -2.83 4.98
N LEU A 42 4.37 -4.04 4.40
CA LEU A 42 4.02 -5.25 5.14
C LEU A 42 5.00 -5.54 6.30
N PRO A 43 6.35 -5.53 6.10
CA PRO A 43 7.27 -5.72 7.21
C PRO A 43 7.20 -4.57 8.22
N MET A 44 7.06 -3.33 7.75
CA MET A 44 6.91 -2.17 8.63
C MET A 44 5.65 -2.26 9.50
N TYR A 45 4.53 -2.69 8.93
CA TYR A 45 3.29 -2.92 9.66
C TYR A 45 3.47 -4.02 10.71
N GLY A 46 4.14 -5.14 10.37
CA GLY A 46 4.43 -6.20 11.32
C GLY A 46 5.27 -5.72 12.51
N VAL A 47 6.30 -4.91 12.26
CA VAL A 47 7.12 -4.32 13.32
C VAL A 47 6.32 -3.36 14.18
N LEU A 48 5.56 -2.44 13.55
CA LEU A 48 4.73 -1.46 14.25
C LEU A 48 3.67 -2.14 15.14
N LEU A 49 3.01 -3.16 14.61
CA LEU A 49 1.99 -3.92 15.33
C LEU A 49 2.60 -4.64 16.53
N ASN A 50 3.74 -5.32 16.36
CA ASN A 50 4.44 -5.99 17.45
C ASN A 50 4.89 -4.99 18.53
N MET A 51 5.39 -3.81 18.14
CA MET A 51 5.72 -2.73 19.07
C MET A 51 4.49 -2.22 19.83
N LEU A 52 3.35 -2.05 19.17
CA LEU A 52 2.11 -1.65 19.83
C LEU A 52 1.65 -2.72 20.83
N LEU A 53 1.58 -3.99 20.41
CA LEU A 53 1.18 -5.10 21.27
C LEU A 53 2.05 -5.21 22.51
N LYS A 54 3.38 -5.10 22.36
CA LYS A 54 4.30 -5.08 23.51
C LYS A 54 4.02 -3.92 24.45
N ARG A 55 3.82 -2.71 23.93
CA ARG A 55 3.50 -1.53 24.75
C ARG A 55 2.17 -1.64 25.48
N LEU A 56 1.16 -2.24 24.84
CA LEU A 56 -0.14 -2.47 25.47
C LEU A 56 -0.06 -3.56 26.55
N ALA A 57 0.65 -4.66 26.28
CA ALA A 57 0.84 -5.74 27.24
C ALA A 57 1.63 -5.29 28.47
N ASP A 58 2.73 -4.56 28.28
CA ASP A 58 3.54 -3.98 29.37
C ASP A 58 2.70 -3.07 30.27
N LYS A 59 1.91 -2.17 29.67
CA LYS A 59 0.99 -1.29 30.42
C LYS A 59 -0.12 -2.07 31.15
N SER A 60 -0.51 -3.24 30.66
CA SER A 60 -1.48 -4.10 31.33
C SER A 60 -0.90 -4.77 32.57
N GLU A 61 0.37 -5.23 32.53
CA GLU A 61 1.04 -5.84 33.68
C GLU A 61 1.32 -4.82 34.79
N ILE A 62 1.73 -3.59 34.46
CA ILE A 62 1.92 -2.51 35.44
C ILE A 62 0.60 -2.18 36.18
N ASN A 63 -0.53 -2.14 35.45
CA ASN A 63 -1.83 -1.90 36.09
C ASN A 63 -2.24 -3.05 37.01
N ALA A 64 -1.94 -4.31 36.67
CA ALA A 64 -2.24 -5.46 37.51
C ALA A 64 -1.41 -5.45 38.81
N LEU A 65 -0.14 -5.05 38.74
CA LEU A 65 0.74 -4.91 39.90
C LEU A 65 0.35 -3.74 40.81
N GLN A 66 -0.17 -2.62 40.28
CA GLN A 66 -0.71 -1.53 41.09
C GLN A 66 -2.05 -1.86 41.77
N ALA A 67 -2.78 -2.87 41.27
CA ALA A 67 -4.06 -3.30 41.82
C ALA A 67 -3.94 -4.41 42.89
N SER A 68 -2.73 -4.89 43.16
CA SER A 68 -2.38 -5.92 44.16
C SER A 68 -1.78 -5.28 45.40
#